data_AF-A0A2T1EEF4-F1
#
_entry.id   AF-A0A2T1EEF4-F1
#
_cell.length_a   1.000
_cell.length_b   1.000
_cell.length_c   1.000
_cell.angle_alpha   90.00
_cell.angle_beta   90.00
_cell.angle_gamma   90.00
#
_symmetry.space_group_name_H-M   'P 1'
#
loop_
_entity.id
_entity.type
_entity.pdbx_description
1 polymer ?
#
loop_
_entity_poly.entity_id
_entity_poly.type
_entity_poly.pdbx_seq_one_letter_code
_entity_poly.pdbx_strand_id
1 'polypeptide(L)' 'MYYKTPQDKLFYKRGRLVIKPIFSEANSFSEGLAAVKVKDKCGYINKIGKAVVKCRFSACADFSEGLAVVQIGQ' A
#
# COMPACT_ATOMS: atom_id res chain seq x y z
N MET A 1 10.88 17.06 -1.39
CA MET A 1 10.19 17.32 -2.66
C MET A 1 10.01 16.00 -3.37
N TYR A 2 8.79 15.50 -3.52
CA TYR A 2 8.49 14.31 -4.32
C TYR A 2 7.84 14.78 -5.62
N TYR A 3 8.27 14.25 -6.76
CA TYR A 3 7.78 14.65 -8.08
C TYR A 3 6.84 13.58 -8.62
N LYS A 4 5.71 14.01 -9.19
CA LYS A 4 4.69 13.15 -9.82
C LYS A 4 4.75 13.42 -11.32
N THR A 5 5.07 12.41 -12.12
CA THR A 5 4.98 12.49 -13.59
C THR A 5 3.79 11.66 -14.11
N PRO A 6 3.25 11.98 -15.30
CA PRO A 6 1.89 11.64 -15.66
C PRO A 6 1.62 10.16 -15.99
N GLN A 7 2.64 9.28 -15.98
CA GLN A 7 2.46 7.87 -16.38
C GLN A 7 2.90 6.79 -15.40
N ASP A 8 3.61 7.08 -14.30
CA ASP A 8 4.08 6.00 -13.41
C ASP A 8 3.97 6.34 -11.93
N LYS A 9 3.27 5.46 -11.20
CA LYS A 9 3.11 5.43 -9.74
C LYS A 9 4.43 5.06 -9.04
N LEU A 10 5.48 5.85 -9.21
CA LEU A 10 6.80 5.60 -8.61
C LEU A 10 7.22 6.76 -7.70
N PHE A 11 7.47 6.45 -6.42
CA PHE A 11 7.97 7.42 -5.45
C PHE A 11 9.49 7.37 -5.38
N TYR A 12 10.15 8.45 -5.79
CA TYR A 12 11.61 8.57 -5.78
C TYR A 12 12.08 9.37 -4.55
N LYS A 13 13.05 8.84 -3.79
CA LYS A 13 13.82 9.61 -2.79
C LYS A 13 15.31 9.49 -3.12
N ARG A 14 15.94 10.61 -3.49
CA ARG A 14 17.37 10.69 -3.90
C ARG A 14 17.78 9.67 -4.98
N GLY A 15 16.95 9.51 -6.02
CA GLY A 15 17.30 8.71 -7.19
C GLY A 15 17.43 7.20 -6.98
N ARG A 16 17.09 6.68 -5.79
CA ARG A 16 17.02 5.23 -5.54
C ARG A 16 15.58 4.77 -5.51
N LEU A 17 15.30 3.72 -6.27
CA LEU A 17 14.05 2.97 -6.24
C LEU A 17 13.97 2.26 -4.87
N VAL A 18 13.23 2.84 -3.90
CA VAL A 18 13.19 2.30 -2.53
C VAL A 18 12.31 1.05 -2.42
N ILE A 19 11.39 0.84 -3.37
CA ILE A 19 10.42 -0.25 -3.33
C ILE A 19 10.42 -0.92 -4.71
N LYS A 20 10.88 -2.18 -4.78
CA LYS A 20 10.55 -3.05 -5.93
C LYS A 20 9.03 -3.17 -5.96
N PRO A 21 8.34 -3.07 -7.11
CA PRO A 21 6.89 -3.23 -7.16
C PRO A 21 6.53 -4.70 -6.88
N ILE A 22 6.36 -5.04 -5.61
CA ILE A 22 5.88 -6.35 -5.15
C ILE A 22 4.33 -6.39 -5.18
N PHE A 23 3.71 -5.22 -5.22
CA PHE A 23 2.27 -5.02 -5.12
C PHE A 23 1.68 -4.77 -6.51
N SER A 24 0.59 -5.47 -6.84
CA SER A 24 -0.19 -5.21 -8.05
C SER A 24 -1.03 -3.94 -7.92
N GLU A 25 -1.49 -3.63 -6.70
CA GLU A 25 -2.35 -2.49 -6.41
C GLU A 25 -1.95 -1.86 -5.06
N ALA A 26 -2.11 -0.54 -4.95
CA ALA A 26 -1.89 0.21 -3.73
C ALA A 26 -2.87 1.39 -3.65
N ASN A 27 -3.55 1.51 -2.51
CA ASN A 27 -4.40 2.65 -2.18
C ASN A 27 -3.56 3.84 -1.71
N SER A 28 -4.22 4.99 -1.57
CA SER A 28 -3.66 6.16 -0.90
C SER A 28 -3.35 5.84 0.56
N PHE A 29 -2.37 6.55 1.12
CA PHE A 29 -2.13 6.47 2.56
C PHE A 29 -3.26 7.19 3.32
N SER A 30 -3.90 6.48 4.24
CA SER A 30 -4.78 7.04 5.26
C SER A 30 -4.20 6.70 6.64
N GLU A 31 -4.15 7.68 7.53
CA GLU A 31 -3.57 7.52 8.88
C GLU A 31 -2.15 6.93 8.91
N GLY A 32 -1.41 7.10 7.81
CA GLY A 32 -0.04 6.60 7.66
C GLY A 32 0.10 5.16 7.20
N LEU A 33 -1.02 4.47 6.90
CA LEU A 33 -1.05 3.14 6.30
C LEU A 33 -1.75 3.19 4.93
N ALA A 34 -1.32 2.34 4.01
CA ALA A 34 -1.99 2.14 2.72
C ALA A 34 -2.32 0.67 2.53
N ALA A 35 -3.54 0.40 2.10
CA ALA A 35 -3.92 -0.94 1.65
C ALA A 35 -3.15 -1.28 0.38
N VAL A 36 -2.54 -2.45 0.33
CA VAL A 36 -1.81 -2.96 -0.84
C VAL A 36 -2.24 -4.36 -1.16
N LYS A 37 -2.22 -4.70 -2.45
CA LYS A 37 -2.58 -6.01 -2.96
C LYS A 37 -1.36 -6.70 -3.55
N VAL A 38 -1.18 -7.96 -3.19
CA VAL A 38 -0.24 -8.89 -3.82
C VAL A 38 -1.07 -10.04 -4.36
N LYS A 39 -1.13 -10.18 -5.69
CA LYS A 39 -2.06 -11.12 -6.35
C LYS A 39 -3.51 -10.83 -5.92
N ASP A 40 -4.17 -11.77 -5.27
CA ASP A 40 -5.56 -11.66 -4.80
C ASP A 40 -5.67 -11.44 -3.30
N LYS A 41 -4.56 -11.12 -2.63
CA LYS A 41 -4.53 -10.88 -1.18
C LYS A 41 -4.13 -9.45 -0.89
N CYS A 42 -4.83 -8.80 0.03
CA CYS A 42 -4.51 -7.47 0.50
C CYS A 42 -3.95 -7.48 1.93
N GLY A 43 -3.16 -6.44 2.22
CA GLY A 43 -2.55 -6.13 3.51
C GLY A 43 -2.25 -4.64 3.58
N TYR A 44 -1.38 -4.23 4.51
CA TYR A 44 -1.10 -2.80 4.74
C TYR A 44 0.39 -2.52 4.82
N ILE A 45 0.81 -1.42 4.21
CA ILE A 45 2.17 -0.88 4.29
C ILE A 45 2.17 0.49 4.96
N ASN A 46 3.31 0.88 5.54
CA ASN A 46 3.54 2.24 6.01
C ASN A 46 4.13 3.14 4.90
N LYS A 47 4.29 4.44 5.20
CA LYS A 47 4.82 5.45 4.28
C LYS A 47 6.23 5.17 3.73
N ILE A 48 6.99 4.26 4.35
CA ILE A 48 8.31 3.83 3.87
C ILE A 48 8.25 2.54 3.04
N GLY A 49 7.06 2.00 2.76
CA GLY A 49 6.85 0.78 1.98
C GLY A 49 7.03 -0.52 2.76
N LYS A 50 7.18 -0.48 4.09
CA LYS A 50 7.30 -1.68 4.92
C LYS A 50 5.92 -2.25 5.19
N ALA A 51 5.74 -3.54 4.96
CA ALA A 51 4.52 -4.24 5.34
C ALA A 51 4.33 -4.20 6.86
N VAL A 52 3.24 -3.57 7.30
CA VAL A 52 2.78 -3.54 8.69
C VAL A 52 1.81 -4.69 8.93
N VAL A 53 0.97 -4.98 7.93
CA VAL A 53 0.05 -6.12 7.94
C VAL A 53 0.31 -6.95 6.68
N LYS A 54 0.61 -8.24 6.86
CA LYS A 54 0.87 -9.16 5.74
C LYS A 54 -0.35 -9.29 4.84
N CYS A 55 -0.13 -9.43 3.54
CA CYS A 55 -1.21 -9.66 2.59
C CYS A 55 -1.84 -11.05 2.79
N ARG A 56 -3.05 -11.10 3.36
CA ARG A 56 -3.77 -12.36 3.68
C ARG A 56 -5.28 -12.25 3.55
N PHE A 57 -5.81 -11.04 3.43
CA PHE A 57 -7.23 -10.75 3.32
C PHE A 57 -7.66 -10.73 1.85
N SER A 58 -8.92 -11.01 1.54
CA SER A 58 -9.43 -10.89 0.17
C SER A 58 -9.70 -9.43 -0.23
N ALA A 59 -10.07 -8.58 0.75
CA ALA A 59 -10.30 -7.15 0.54
C ALA A 59 -9.93 -6.34 1.79
N CYS A 60 -9.49 -5.10 1.59
CA CYS A 60 -9.00 -4.19 2.63
C CYS A 60 -9.54 -2.80 2.31
N ALA A 61 -10.20 -2.17 3.29
CA ALA A 61 -10.60 -0.77 3.22
C ALA A 61 -9.46 0.14 3.70
N ASP A 62 -9.59 1.44 3.43
CA ASP A 62 -8.70 2.45 3.99
C ASP A 62 -8.90 2.59 5.50
N PHE A 63 -7.85 3.01 6.20
CA PHE A 63 -7.94 3.32 7.63
C PHE A 63 -8.76 4.59 7.86
N SER A 64 -9.62 4.56 8.87
CA SER A 64 -10.36 5.70 9.40
C SER A 64 -10.63 5.47 10.88
N GLU A 65 -10.40 6.50 11.70
CA GLU A 65 -10.59 6.46 13.15
C GLU A 65 -9.78 5.33 13.83
N GLY A 66 -8.58 5.04 13.31
CA GLY A 66 -7.71 3.98 13.80
C GLY A 66 -8.14 2.57 13.44
N LEU A 67 -9.18 2.39 12.62
CA LEU A 67 -9.75 1.11 12.22
C LEU A 67 -9.78 0.96 10.70
N ALA A 68 -9.79 -0.29 10.22
CA ALA A 68 -10.03 -0.60 8.82
C ALA A 68 -10.77 -1.93 8.70
N VAL A 69 -11.78 -1.97 7.83
CA VAL A 69 -12.51 -3.19 7.52
C VAL A 69 -11.67 -4.06 6.59
N VAL A 70 -11.55 -5.34 6.93
CA VAL A 70 -10.92 -6.35 6.07
C VAL A 70 -11.86 -7.52 5.87
N GLN A 71 -11.80 -8.12 4.70
CA GLN A 71 -12.53 -9.34 4.39
C GLN A 71 -11.58 -10.53 4.48
N ILE A 72 -11.95 -11.52 5.28
CA ILE A 72 -11.27 -12.81 5.30
C ILE A 72 -11.85 -13.62 4.13
N GLY A 73 -10.97 -14.22 3.31
CA GLY A 73 -11.42 -15.07 2.20
C GLY A 73 -12.29 -16.23 2.72
N GLN A 74 -13.21 -16.71 1.89
CA GLN A 74 -13.85 -18.02 2.11
C GLN A 74 -12.83 -19.14 2.08
#